data_AF-A0A060Z7Y8-F1
#
_entry.id   AF-A0A060Z7Y8-F1
#
_cell.length_a   1.000
_cell.length_b   1.000
_cell.length_c   1.000
_cell.angle_alpha   90.00
_cell.angle_beta   90.00
_cell.angle_gamma   90.00
#
_symmetry.space_group_name_H-M   'P 1'
#
loop_
_entity.id
_entity.type
_entity.pdbx_description
1 polymer ?
#
loop_
_entity_poly.entity_id
_entity_poly.type
_entity_poly.pdbx_seq_one_letter_code
_entity_poly.pdbx_strand_id
1 'polypeptide(L)'
;MYHQPVLKNRRTLLERAEKFISEIYFTDCNLRGRLYGDACPLESISSSLSQQRIPFLEAVKQNFEPYQVGDTFGPTWWTCWFKVSLRIPDSWRGKQVHLSWESDGEAMVWRDEQPVQVQHDIHTHMSLTSSTIPL
;
A
#
# COMPACT_ATOMS: atom_id res chain seq x y z
N MET A 1 35.01 36.23 -18.98
CA MET A 1 34.33 35.13 -18.27
C MET A 1 33.91 34.08 -19.28
N TYR A 2 34.60 32.95 -19.34
CA TYR A 2 34.19 31.84 -20.21
C TYR A 2 32.87 31.26 -19.70
N HIS A 3 31.82 31.27 -20.52
CA HIS A 3 30.61 30.49 -20.25
C HIS A 3 30.89 29.04 -20.64
N GLN A 4 30.90 28.14 -19.66
CA GLN A 4 30.92 26.71 -19.97
C GLN A 4 29.66 26.36 -20.77
N PRO A 5 29.78 25.66 -21.91
CA PRO A 5 28.62 25.22 -22.65
C PRO A 5 27.81 24.24 -21.81
N VAL A 6 26.52 24.52 -21.64
CA VAL A 6 25.59 23.60 -20.97
C VAL A 6 25.27 22.45 -21.92
N LEU A 7 25.93 21.33 -21.73
CA LEU A 7 25.68 20.10 -22.49
C LEU A 7 24.40 19.43 -21.98
N LYS A 8 23.31 19.54 -22.76
CA LYS A 8 22.03 18.87 -22.47
C LYS A 8 22.08 17.41 -22.93
N ASN A 9 22.64 16.51 -22.13
CA ASN A 9 22.58 15.08 -22.41
C ASN A 9 21.27 14.47 -21.89
N ARG A 10 20.25 14.42 -22.75
CA ARG A 10 18.90 13.90 -22.42
C ARG A 10 18.95 12.46 -21.90
N ARG A 11 19.77 11.59 -22.51
CA ARG A 11 19.85 10.19 -22.12
C ARG A 11 20.34 10.05 -20.68
N THR A 12 21.44 10.72 -20.35
CA THR A 12 21.99 10.68 -18.98
C THR A 12 21.03 11.27 -17.96
N LEU A 13 20.31 12.34 -18.30
CA LEU A 13 19.33 12.95 -17.39
C LEU A 13 18.17 11.99 -17.08
N LEU A 14 17.62 11.32 -18.10
CA LEU A 14 16.50 10.39 -17.93
C LEU A 14 16.90 9.18 -17.08
N GLU A 15 18.04 8.55 -17.38
CA GLU A 15 18.53 7.41 -16.59
C GLU A 15 18.73 7.79 -15.11
N ARG A 16 19.19 9.02 -14.84
CA ARG A 16 19.33 9.52 -13.45
C ARG A 16 17.99 9.72 -12.77
N ALA A 17 17.01 10.28 -13.47
CA ALA A 17 15.67 10.48 -12.93
C ALA A 17 15.00 9.13 -12.62
N GLU A 18 15.08 8.16 -13.54
CA GLU A 18 14.57 6.80 -13.36
C GLU A 18 15.20 6.11 -12.14
N LYS A 19 16.54 6.20 -12.00
CA LYS A 19 17.26 5.65 -10.84
C LYS A 19 16.91 6.35 -9.53
N PHE A 20 16.62 7.65 -9.58
CA PHE A 20 16.27 8.44 -8.40
C PHE A 20 14.91 8.05 -7.81
N ILE A 21 13.98 7.50 -8.61
CA ILE A 21 12.65 7.04 -8.15
C ILE A 21 12.52 5.51 -8.13
N SER A 22 13.61 4.78 -8.38
CA SER A 22 13.59 3.34 -8.55
C SER A 22 13.28 2.58 -7.26
N GLU A 23 12.66 1.42 -7.38
CA GLU A 23 12.45 0.49 -6.26
C GLU A 23 13.65 -0.41 -5.98
N ILE A 24 14.60 -0.49 -6.92
CA ILE A 24 15.71 -1.46 -6.87
C ILE A 24 17.09 -0.79 -6.88
N TYR A 25 17.23 0.40 -7.45
CA TYR A 25 18.53 1.06 -7.59
C TYR A 25 18.72 2.16 -6.55
N PHE A 26 19.87 2.15 -5.86
CA PHE A 26 20.26 3.18 -4.89
C PHE A 26 19.23 3.38 -3.77
N THR A 27 18.57 2.30 -3.33
CA THR A 27 17.49 2.36 -2.32
C THR A 27 17.96 2.87 -0.95
N ASP A 28 19.27 2.95 -0.73
CA ASP A 28 19.91 3.57 0.43
C ASP A 28 19.87 5.12 0.39
N CYS A 29 19.74 5.73 -0.80
CA CYS A 29 19.85 7.18 -0.95
C CYS A 29 18.90 7.84 -1.97
N ASN A 30 18.18 7.06 -2.78
CA ASN A 30 17.23 7.57 -3.75
C ASN A 30 15.97 8.14 -3.07
N LEU A 31 15.11 8.83 -3.83
CA LEU A 31 13.91 9.46 -3.28
C LEU A 31 12.99 8.43 -2.62
N ARG A 32 12.78 7.28 -3.28
CA ARG A 32 11.84 6.26 -2.82
C ARG A 32 12.27 5.67 -1.48
N GLY A 33 13.51 5.23 -1.34
CA GLY A 33 14.04 4.67 -0.10
C GLY A 33 14.16 5.69 1.04
N ARG A 34 14.21 6.99 0.72
CA ARG A 34 14.10 8.06 1.72
C ARG A 34 12.66 8.35 2.15
N LEU A 35 11.68 8.12 1.28
CA LEU A 35 10.25 8.30 1.60
C LEU A 35 9.67 7.07 2.32
N TYR A 36 9.99 5.87 1.86
CA TYR A 36 9.57 4.61 2.45
C TYR A 36 10.77 4.00 3.18
N GLY A 37 10.78 4.18 4.50
CA GLY A 37 11.82 3.66 5.38
C GLY A 37 11.60 2.17 5.70
N ASP A 38 11.60 1.85 7.00
CA ASP A 38 11.39 0.48 7.46
C ASP A 38 10.03 -0.08 7.03
N ALA A 39 10.01 -1.36 6.66
CA ALA A 39 8.80 -2.11 6.32
C ALA A 39 8.69 -3.38 7.18
N CYS A 40 7.46 -3.82 7.44
CA CYS A 40 7.14 -5.01 8.22
C CYS A 40 6.03 -5.78 7.50
N PRO A 41 6.13 -7.11 7.32
CA PRO A 41 5.06 -7.90 6.72
C PRO A 41 3.81 -7.91 7.59
N LEU A 42 2.67 -8.17 6.95
CA LEU A 42 1.39 -8.40 7.63
C LEU A 42 1.43 -9.72 8.40
N GLU A 43 0.66 -9.83 9.48
CA GLU A 43 0.59 -11.07 10.26
C GLU A 43 -0.23 -12.13 9.52
N SER A 44 -1.37 -11.73 8.95
CA SER A 44 -2.20 -12.62 8.15
C SER A 44 -3.14 -11.84 7.23
N ILE A 45 -3.50 -12.48 6.13
CA ILE A 45 -4.55 -12.05 5.22
C ILE A 45 -5.50 -13.22 5.06
N SER A 46 -6.78 -12.91 5.02
CA SER A 46 -7.83 -13.87 4.69
C SER A 46 -8.86 -13.20 3.79
N SER A 47 -9.53 -13.98 2.96
CA SER A 47 -10.41 -13.45 1.92
C SER A 47 -11.74 -14.20 1.86
N SER A 48 -12.78 -13.51 1.40
CA SER A 48 -14.06 -14.09 1.05
C SER A 48 -14.58 -13.45 -0.24
N LEU A 49 -15.19 -14.26 -1.11
CA LEU A 49 -15.73 -13.82 -2.38
C LEU A 49 -17.25 -13.70 -2.32
N SER A 50 -17.76 -12.62 -2.91
CA SER A 50 -19.19 -12.41 -3.09
C SER A 50 -19.47 -11.96 -4.53
N GLN A 51 -20.43 -12.62 -5.17
CA GLN A 51 -20.92 -12.20 -6.50
C GLN A 51 -21.73 -10.90 -6.43
N GLN A 52 -22.33 -10.60 -5.28
CA GLN A 52 -23.13 -9.39 -5.05
C GLN A 52 -22.37 -8.40 -4.18
N ARG A 53 -22.65 -7.10 -4.35
CA ARG A 53 -22.18 -6.06 -3.43
C ARG A 53 -23.02 -6.13 -2.16
N ILE A 54 -22.48 -6.80 -1.15
CA ILE A 54 -23.11 -6.92 0.17
C ILE A 54 -22.65 -5.81 1.12
N PRO A 55 -23.46 -5.38 2.10
CA PRO A 55 -23.02 -4.46 3.15
C PRO A 55 -21.94 -5.05 4.06
N PHE A 56 -21.15 -4.19 4.69
CA PHE A 56 -20.08 -4.59 5.63
C PHE A 56 -20.55 -5.58 6.71
N LEU A 57 -21.69 -5.31 7.35
CA LEU A 57 -22.23 -6.16 8.43
C LEU A 57 -22.60 -7.57 7.98
N GLU A 58 -22.85 -7.78 6.69
CA GLU A 58 -23.04 -9.11 6.11
C GLU A 58 -21.71 -9.73 5.72
N ALA A 59 -20.80 -8.94 5.14
CA ALA A 59 -19.48 -9.39 4.74
C ALA A 59 -18.66 -9.96 5.90
N VAL A 60 -18.66 -9.29 7.06
CA VAL A 60 -17.90 -9.75 8.24
C VAL A 60 -18.39 -11.07 8.83
N LYS A 61 -19.61 -11.50 8.47
CA LYS A 61 -20.18 -12.80 8.88
C LYS A 61 -19.81 -13.93 7.93
N GLN A 62 -19.23 -13.61 6.77
CA GLN A 62 -18.77 -14.63 5.83
C GLN A 62 -17.60 -15.42 6.41
N ASN A 63 -17.36 -16.59 5.82
CA ASN A 63 -16.19 -17.39 6.15
C ASN A 63 -14.99 -16.87 5.37
N PHE A 64 -13.97 -16.38 6.08
CA PHE A 64 -12.74 -15.88 5.48
C PHE A 64 -11.69 -16.98 5.46
N GLU A 65 -11.24 -17.35 4.26
CA GLU A 65 -10.21 -18.35 4.08
C GLU A 65 -8.82 -17.70 4.00
N PRO A 66 -7.74 -18.37 4.47
CA PRO A 66 -6.39 -17.84 4.37
C PRO A 66 -6.03 -17.42 2.95
N TYR A 67 -5.30 -16.32 2.82
CA TYR A 67 -4.93 -15.73 1.53
C TYR A 67 -3.46 -15.27 1.57
N GLN A 68 -2.74 -15.42 0.46
CA GLN A 68 -1.34 -15.00 0.34
C GLN A 68 -1.16 -13.88 -0.70
N VAL A 69 -0.21 -12.99 -0.43
CA VAL A 69 0.15 -11.94 -1.39
C VAL A 69 0.67 -12.59 -2.67
N GLY A 70 0.06 -12.23 -3.81
CA GLY A 70 0.35 -12.82 -5.11
C GLY A 70 -0.68 -13.84 -5.59
N ASP A 71 -1.62 -14.26 -4.74
CA ASP A 71 -2.74 -15.10 -5.15
C ASP A 71 -3.72 -14.33 -6.05
N THR A 72 -4.47 -15.04 -6.89
CA THR A 72 -5.55 -14.44 -7.69
C THR A 72 -6.87 -14.50 -6.91
N PHE A 73 -7.71 -13.48 -7.05
CA PHE A 73 -9.03 -13.44 -6.41
C PHE A 73 -10.13 -13.08 -7.41
N GLY A 74 -11.21 -13.87 -7.40
CA GLY A 74 -12.47 -13.58 -8.07
C GLY A 74 -12.43 -13.43 -9.61
N PRO A 75 -13.55 -13.69 -10.29
CA PRO A 75 -13.72 -13.24 -11.67
C PRO A 75 -14.14 -11.76 -11.72
N THR A 76 -14.15 -11.17 -12.91
CA THR A 76 -14.52 -9.76 -13.11
C THR A 76 -15.90 -9.45 -12.50
N TRP A 77 -16.02 -8.26 -11.89
CA TRP A 77 -17.24 -7.74 -11.25
C TRP A 77 -17.65 -8.42 -9.94
N TRP A 78 -16.82 -9.31 -9.40
CA TRP A 78 -17.04 -9.86 -8.07
C TRP A 78 -16.42 -8.96 -7.01
N THR A 79 -16.98 -8.99 -5.80
CA THR A 79 -16.43 -8.30 -4.65
C THR A 79 -15.63 -9.29 -3.83
N CYS A 80 -14.33 -9.01 -3.65
CA CYS A 80 -13.49 -9.72 -2.70
C CYS A 80 -13.38 -8.90 -1.42
N TRP A 81 -13.73 -9.52 -0.29
CA TRP A 81 -13.52 -8.96 1.03
C TRP A 81 -12.22 -9.51 1.59
N PHE A 82 -11.32 -8.61 1.97
CA PHE A 82 -10.07 -8.97 2.64
C PHE A 82 -10.15 -8.59 4.11
N LYS A 83 -9.80 -9.53 4.98
CA LYS A 83 -9.54 -9.28 6.39
C LYS A 83 -8.04 -9.38 6.61
N VAL A 84 -7.46 -8.26 7.04
CA VAL A 84 -6.01 -8.10 7.24
C VAL A 84 -5.73 -7.96 8.74
N SER A 85 -4.82 -8.78 9.26
CA SER A 85 -4.23 -8.62 10.60
C SER A 85 -2.82 -8.10 10.47
N LEU A 86 -2.48 -7.09 11.27
CA LEU A 86 -1.15 -6.51 11.33
C LEU A 86 -0.84 -6.04 12.74
N ARG A 87 0.46 -6.02 13.06
CA ARG A 87 0.98 -5.43 14.29
C ARG A 87 2.02 -4.38 13.93
N ILE A 88 1.81 -3.16 14.42
CA ILE A 88 2.77 -2.07 14.28
C ILE A 88 3.92 -2.31 15.28
N PRO A 89 5.18 -2.40 14.83
CA PRO A 89 6.32 -2.54 15.73
C PRO A 89 6.44 -1.38 16.71
N ASP A 90 6.86 -1.65 17.95
CA ASP A 90 7.03 -0.61 18.98
C ASP A 90 8.06 0.45 18.57
N SER A 91 9.06 0.08 17.76
CA SER A 91 10.08 0.98 17.20
C SER A 91 9.52 2.02 16.22
N TRP A 92 8.27 1.86 15.78
CA TRP A 92 7.57 2.79 14.88
C TRP A 92 6.64 3.74 15.62
N ARG A 93 6.54 3.63 16.96
CA ARG A 93 5.71 4.52 17.78
C ARG A 93 6.07 5.99 17.50
N GLY A 94 5.06 6.82 17.27
CA GLY A 94 5.22 8.25 16.95
C GLY A 94 5.65 8.55 15.51
N LYS A 95 5.87 7.55 14.66
CA LYS A 95 6.11 7.72 13.22
C LYS A 95 4.80 7.53 12.44
N GLN A 96 4.67 8.18 11.29
CA GLN A 96 3.57 7.88 10.37
C GLN A 96 3.76 6.48 9.79
N VAL A 97 2.72 5.65 9.90
CA VAL A 97 2.73 4.28 9.39
C VAL A 97 1.67 4.16 8.31
N HIS A 98 2.04 3.55 7.19
CA HIS A 98 1.13 3.31 6.07
C HIS A 98 0.97 1.82 5.80
N LEU A 99 -0.26 1.37 5.54
CA LEU A 99 -0.50 0.09 4.89
C LEU A 99 -0.43 0.32 3.37
N SER A 100 0.52 -0.36 2.71
CA SER A 100 0.63 -0.41 1.25
C SER A 100 -0.23 -1.55 0.74
N TRP A 101 -1.30 -1.23 -0.01
CA TRP A 101 -2.20 -2.21 -0.60
C TRP A 101 -2.29 -2.01 -2.12
N GLU A 102 -2.13 -3.11 -2.85
CA GLU A 102 -2.16 -3.19 -4.30
C GLU A 102 -3.03 -4.39 -4.69
N SER A 103 -4.09 -4.15 -5.43
CA SER A 103 -5.00 -5.21 -5.88
C SER A 103 -5.56 -4.98 -7.28
N ASP A 104 -4.98 -4.06 -8.06
CA ASP A 104 -5.40 -3.78 -9.44
C ASP A 104 -6.93 -3.55 -9.57
N GLY A 105 -7.50 -2.78 -8.65
CA GLY A 105 -8.94 -2.55 -8.55
C GLY A 105 -9.32 -1.45 -7.57
N GLU A 106 -10.63 -1.29 -7.37
CA GLU A 106 -11.18 -0.37 -6.36
C GLU A 106 -11.32 -1.07 -5.01
N ALA A 107 -11.04 -0.35 -3.92
CA ALA A 107 -11.24 -0.89 -2.57
C ALA A 107 -11.83 0.15 -1.61
N MET A 108 -12.54 -0.35 -0.60
CA MET A 108 -13.01 0.45 0.54
C MET A 108 -12.42 -0.12 1.81
N VAL A 109 -11.77 0.74 2.58
CA VAL A 109 -11.18 0.39 3.86
C VAL A 109 -12.22 0.59 4.95
N TRP A 110 -12.44 -0.46 5.74
CA TRP A 110 -13.29 -0.45 6.90
C TRP A 110 -12.45 -0.62 8.17
N ARG A 111 -12.70 0.23 9.17
CA ARG A 111 -12.10 0.13 10.52
C ARG A 111 -13.17 0.46 11.55
N ASP A 112 -13.27 -0.35 12.60
CA ASP A 112 -14.28 -0.17 13.66
C ASP A 112 -15.71 -0.03 13.09
N GLU A 113 -16.02 -0.86 12.08
CA GLU A 113 -17.29 -0.87 11.34
C GLU A 113 -17.61 0.40 10.53
N GLN A 114 -16.65 1.32 10.41
CA GLN A 114 -16.80 2.57 9.67
C GLN A 114 -15.93 2.58 8.40
N PRO A 115 -16.45 3.09 7.27
CA PRO A 115 -15.63 3.32 6.10
C PRO A 115 -14.69 4.51 6.38
N VAL A 116 -13.38 4.30 6.23
CA VAL A 116 -12.37 5.32 6.59
C VAL A 116 -11.60 5.87 5.39
N GLN A 117 -11.50 5.10 4.30
CA GLN A 117 -10.76 5.51 3.11
C GLN A 117 -11.22 4.71 1.88
N VAL A 118 -11.40 5.41 0.76
CA VAL A 118 -11.57 4.78 -0.57
C VAL A 118 -10.20 4.67 -1.22
N GLN A 119 -9.94 3.56 -1.90
CA GLN A 119 -8.76 3.35 -2.73
C GLN A 119 -9.19 3.22 -4.19
N HIS A 120 -8.50 3.98 -5.03
CA HIS A 120 -8.60 3.94 -6.48
C HIS A 120 -7.17 3.97 -7.01
N ASP A 121 -6.90 3.20 -8.06
CA ASP A 121 -5.56 2.94 -8.63
C ASP A 121 -4.59 2.11 -7.76
N ILE A 122 -3.53 1.74 -8.46
CA ILE A 122 -2.50 0.72 -8.21
C ILE A 122 -1.93 0.88 -6.77
N HIS A 123 -1.33 2.01 -6.40
CA HIS A 123 -0.65 2.15 -5.10
C HIS A 123 -1.41 2.97 -4.03
N THR A 124 -2.13 2.25 -3.18
CA THR A 124 -2.80 2.67 -1.94
C THR A 124 -1.95 2.84 -0.65
N HIS A 125 -1.64 4.03 -0.13
CA HIS A 125 -1.15 4.19 1.27
C HIS A 125 -2.29 4.56 2.23
N MET A 126 -2.53 3.72 3.24
CA MET A 126 -3.47 4.02 4.34
C MET A 126 -2.72 4.41 5.59
N SER A 127 -2.91 5.63 6.09
CA SER A 127 -2.33 6.05 7.37
C SER A 127 -2.98 5.30 8.54
N LEU A 128 -2.21 4.44 9.19
CA LEU A 128 -2.63 3.69 10.39
C LEU A 128 -2.49 4.51 11.68
N THR A 129 -1.76 5.63 11.62
CA THR A 129 -1.65 6.57 12.73
C THR A 129 -2.85 7.51 12.79
N SER A 130 -3.90 7.08 13.48
CA SER A 130 -4.86 7.98 14.13
C SER A 130 -4.47 8.10 15.62
N SER A 131 -4.81 9.22 16.25
CA SER A 131 -4.42 9.72 17.59
C SER A 131 -4.75 8.83 18.82
N THR A 132 -4.82 7.51 18.66
CA THR A 132 -5.35 6.58 19.66
C THR A 132 -4.57 5.26 19.68
N ILE A 133 -3.25 5.32 19.62
CA ILE A 133 -2.44 4.26 20.27
C ILE A 133 -2.27 4.74 21.71
N PRO A 134 -3.00 4.19 22.70
CA PRO A 134 -2.74 4.54 24.08
C PRO A 134 -1.33 4.10 24.43
N LEU A 135 -0.65 4.92 25.25
CA LEU A 135 0.68 4.65 25.78
C LEU A 135 0.86 3.23 26.29
#